data_AF-A0A9Y1Z7C5-F1
#
_entry.id   AF-A0A9Y1Z7C5-F1
#
_cell.length_a   1.000
_cell.length_b   1.000
_cell.length_c   1.000
_cell.angle_alpha   90.00
_cell.angle_beta   90.00
_cell.angle_gamma   90.00
#
_symmetry.space_group_name_H-M   'P 1'
#
loop_
_entity.id
_entity.type
_entity.pdbx_description
1 polymer ?
#
loop_
_entity_poly.entity_id
_entity_poly.type
_entity_poly.pdbx_seq_one_letter_code
_entity_poly.pdbx_strand_id
1 'polypeptide(L)' 'MAEDDTDRADELEAEREAEIEDELERIGRDPDEVDEGDDLGTQNAPRSDEEDVETDE' A
#
# COMPACT_ATOMS: atom_id res chain seq x y z
N MET A 1 24.03 -25.43 11.67
CA MET A 1 22.81 -24.62 11.68
C MET A 1 22.54 -24.36 10.22
N ALA A 2 21.65 -25.16 9.62
CA ALA A 2 21.17 -24.81 8.29
C ALA A 2 20.18 -23.69 8.57
N GLU A 3 20.45 -22.49 8.08
CA GLU A 3 19.45 -21.42 8.04
C GLU A 3 18.25 -22.02 7.30
N ASP A 4 17.17 -22.28 8.02
CA ASP A 4 15.93 -22.73 7.42
C ASP A 4 15.32 -21.54 6.69
N ASP A 5 14.59 -21.77 5.61
CA ASP A 5 13.98 -20.68 4.84
C ASP A 5 13.05 -19.81 5.71
N THR A 6 12.56 -20.37 6.83
CA THR A 6 11.81 -19.68 7.88
C THR A 6 12.63 -18.64 8.64
N ASP A 7 13.86 -18.97 9.05
CA ASP A 7 14.71 -18.05 9.82
C ASP A 7 14.97 -16.76 9.01
N ARG A 8 15.15 -16.90 7.69
CA ARG A 8 15.33 -15.78 6.77
C ARG A 8 14.05 -14.96 6.57
N ALA A 9 12.89 -15.62 6.56
CA ALA A 9 11.61 -14.94 6.43
C ALA A 9 11.32 -14.11 7.69
N ASP A 10 11.59 -14.66 8.87
CA ASP A 10 11.39 -14.00 10.16
C ASP A 10 12.31 -12.77 10.28
N GLU A 11 13.58 -12.86 9.86
CA GLU A 11 14.50 -11.71 9.83
C GLU A 11 13.98 -10.59 8.91
N LEU A 12 13.51 -10.95 7.72
CA LEU A 12 12.99 -9.98 6.75
C LEU A 12 11.66 -9.36 7.20
N GLU A 13 10.81 -10.14 7.88
CA GLU A 13 9.58 -9.65 8.49
C GLU A 13 9.88 -8.66 9.61
N ALA A 14 10.84 -8.98 10.48
CA ALA A 14 11.25 -8.10 11.58
C ALA A 14 11.84 -6.77 11.07
N GLU A 15 12.70 -6.81 10.03
CA GLU A 15 13.24 -5.59 9.41
C GLU A 15 12.12 -4.73 8.81
N ARG A 16 11.18 -5.37 8.10
CA ARG A 16 10.04 -4.70 7.47
C ARG A 16 9.10 -4.08 8.49
N GLU A 17 8.83 -4.76 9.60
CA GLU A 17 7.95 -4.26 10.66
C GLU A 17 8.55 -3.03 11.35
N ALA A 18 9.85 -3.03 11.61
CA ALA A 18 10.55 -1.87 12.16
C ALA A 18 10.52 -0.65 11.22
N GLU A 19 10.65 -0.86 9.90
CA GLU A 19 10.53 0.22 8.91
C GLU A 19 9.11 0.82 8.88
N ILE A 20 8.08 -0.04 8.97
CA ILE A 20 6.69 0.40 9.02
C ILE A 20 6.42 1.21 10.29
N GLU A 21 6.92 0.77 11.45
CA GLU A 21 6.77 1.49 12.72
C GLU A 21 7.40 2.89 12.67
N ASP A 22 8.63 3.03 12.13
CA ASP A 22 9.31 4.33 11.97
C ASP A 22 8.53 5.27 11.05
N GLU A 23 7.99 4.74 9.94
CA GLU A 23 7.15 5.49 9.02
C GLU A 23 5.85 5.97 9.69
N LEU A 24 5.19 5.09 10.45
CA LEU A 24 3.96 5.39 11.19
C LEU A 24 4.19 6.47 12.24
N GLU A 25 5.28 6.40 13.01
CA GLU A 25 5.67 7.45 13.95
C GLU A 25 5.92 8.78 13.22
N ARG A 26 6.60 8.73 12.07
CA ARG A 26 6.88 9.94 11.27
C ARG A 26 5.63 10.64 10.78
N ILE A 27 4.62 9.90 10.34
CA ILE A 27 3.34 10.46 9.89
C ILE A 27 2.36 10.71 11.06
N GLY A 28 2.71 10.29 12.28
CA GLY A 28 1.89 10.43 13.47
C GLY A 28 0.63 9.56 13.44
N ARG A 29 0.72 8.37 12.83
CA ARG A 29 -0.38 7.40 12.70
C ARG A 29 -0.13 6.21 13.61
N ASP A 30 -1.17 5.74 14.29
CA ASP A 30 -1.05 4.54 15.11
C ASP A 30 -1.12 3.27 14.24
N PRO A 31 -0.30 2.22 14.51
CA PRO A 31 -0.39 0.95 13.78
C PRO A 31 -1.75 0.27 13.95
N ASP A 32 -2.40 0.51 15.09
CA ASP A 32 -3.74 0.02 15.40
C ASP A 32 -4.86 0.89 14.79
N GLU A 33 -4.52 2.07 14.23
CA GLU A 33 -5.41 2.90 13.43
C GLU A 33 -5.48 2.33 12.02
N VAL A 34 -6.01 1.10 11.94
CA VAL A 34 -6.36 0.45 10.68
C VAL A 34 -7.35 1.39 9.98
N ASP A 35 -6.97 1.89 8.82
CA ASP A 35 -7.93 2.55 7.92
C ASP A 35 -8.92 1.49 7.43
N GLU A 36 -9.97 1.22 8.20
CA GLU A 36 -11.10 0.45 7.69
C GLU A 36 -11.94 1.27 6.68
N GLY A 37 -11.51 2.51 6.34
CA GLY A 37 -12.38 3.51 5.74
C GLY A 37 -11.86 4.31 4.55
N ASP A 38 -10.56 4.36 4.25
CA ASP A 38 -10.11 4.95 2.98
C ASP A 38 -10.08 3.88 1.90
N ASP A 39 -11.21 3.78 1.20
CA ASP A 39 -11.25 3.39 -0.20
C ASP A 39 -10.16 4.21 -0.91
N LEU A 40 -8.93 3.68 -0.94
CA LEU A 40 -7.94 3.93 -1.99
C LEU A 40 -8.54 3.36 -3.28
N GLY A 41 -9.71 3.87 -3.63
CA GLY A 41 -10.60 3.41 -4.66
C GLY A 41 -9.76 3.39 -5.88
N THR A 42 -9.57 2.18 -6.41
CA THR A 42 -8.64 1.85 -7.47
C THR A 42 -8.42 3.05 -8.39
N GLN A 43 -7.40 3.88 -8.09
CA GLN A 43 -7.10 5.07 -8.88
C GLN A 43 -6.29 4.66 -10.11
N ASN A 44 -6.78 3.62 -10.77
CA ASN A 44 -6.45 3.23 -12.12
C ASN A 44 -7.77 3.11 -12.89
N ALA A 45 -8.56 4.18 -12.87
CA ALA A 45 -9.40 4.44 -14.04
C ALA A 45 -8.44 4.86 -15.17
N PRO A 46 -8.40 4.16 -16.31
CA PRO A 46 -7.56 4.60 -17.43
C PRO A 46 -8.01 6.01 -17.83
N ARG A 47 -7.12 6.99 -17.70
CA ARG A 47 -7.28 8.29 -18.34
C ARG A 47 -6.70 8.20 -19.75
N SER A 48 -7.44 8.81 -20.69
CA SER A 48 -7.20 8.93 -22.15
C SER A 48 -7.65 7.73 -22.99
N ASP A 49 -8.38 7.87 -24.11
CA ASP A 49 -8.68 9.05 -24.94
C ASP A 49 -9.86 8.67 -25.87
N GLU A 50 -11.05 9.27 -25.73
CA GLU A 50 -11.96 9.46 -26.86
C GLU A 50 -12.88 10.64 -26.54
N GLU A 51 -12.50 11.78 -27.10
CA GLU A 51 -13.31 12.98 -27.22
C GLU A 51 -14.52 12.66 -28.12
N ASP A 52 -15.58 12.03 -27.59
CA ASP A 52 -16.88 11.97 -28.30
C ASP A 52 -17.59 13.30 -28.08
N VAL A 53 -17.06 14.32 -28.77
CA VAL A 53 -17.73 15.60 -28.99
C VAL A 53 -19.03 15.34 -29.73
N GLU A 54 -20.10 15.82 -29.10
CA GLU A 54 -21.48 15.82 -29.57
C GLU A 54 -21.63 15.94 -31.11
N THR A 55 -22.34 14.99 -31.72
CA THR A 55 -23.07 15.25 -32.96
C THR A 55 -24.56 15.09 -32.69
N ASP A 56 -25.19 16.24 -32.45
CA ASP A 56 -26.62 16.49 -32.59
C ASP A 56 -26.94 16.56 -34.09
N GLU A 57 -27.50 15.48 -34.69
CA GLU A 57 -28.46 15.50 -35.82
C GLU A 57 -29.10 14.12 -36.07
#